data_AF-A0A819ST34-F1
#
_entry.id   AF-A0A819ST34-F1
#
_cell.length_a   1.000
_cell.length_b   1.000
_cell.length_c   1.000
_cell.angle_alpha   90.00
_cell.angle_beta   90.00
_cell.angle_gamma   90.00
#
_symmetry.space_group_name_H-M   'P 1'
#
loop_
_entity.id
_entity.type
_entity.pdbx_description
1 polymer ?
#
loop_
_entity_poly.entity_id
_entity_poly.type
_entity_poly.pdbx_seq_one_letter_code
_entity_poly.pdbx_strand_id
1 'polypeptide(L)'
;KSLVNEDIECAVTAVQTYSLPEFVVIHKDESILKDIESLENFVRESLNVCKVTLSQDHELYGVALHAEPNYPILGKKVGVKSIAEKIRQMTDANIEKLLLKSESKSPLIIIDDVPIESENVHIFYCVTK
;
A
#
# COMPACT_ATOMS: atom_id res chain seq x y z
N LYS A 1 17.05 -51.95 -30.38
CA LYS A 1 17.41 -51.60 -29.00
C LYS A 1 17.31 -50.10 -28.88
N SER A 2 16.50 -49.69 -27.91
CA SER A 2 16.04 -48.35 -27.58
C SER A 2 17.12 -47.28 -27.72
N LEU A 3 16.77 -46.17 -28.38
CA LEU A 3 17.10 -44.81 -27.96
C LEU A 3 15.96 -43.91 -28.48
N VAL A 4 14.90 -43.81 -27.66
CA VAL A 4 13.93 -42.71 -27.73
C VAL A 4 14.51 -41.61 -26.84
N ASN A 5 14.65 -40.41 -27.37
CA ASN A 5 13.93 -39.25 -26.84
C ASN A 5 14.13 -38.05 -27.78
N GLU A 6 13.01 -37.72 -28.41
CA GLU A 6 12.68 -36.48 -29.07
C GLU A 6 12.84 -35.28 -28.14
N ASP A 7 13.24 -34.17 -28.74
CA ASP A 7 13.06 -32.79 -28.32
C ASP A 7 13.72 -32.31 -27.01
N ILE A 8 14.57 -31.31 -27.20
CA ILE A 8 15.26 -30.54 -26.18
C ILE A 8 14.20 -29.78 -25.37
N GLU A 9 13.82 -30.28 -24.19
CA GLU A 9 13.17 -29.45 -23.17
C GLU A 9 14.22 -28.51 -22.57
N CYS A 10 14.40 -27.36 -23.20
CA CYS A 10 15.22 -26.29 -22.64
C CYS A 10 14.45 -25.63 -21.49
N ALA A 11 14.60 -26.16 -20.28
CA ALA A 11 14.11 -25.51 -19.07
C ALA A 11 15.10 -24.42 -18.66
N VAL A 12 14.84 -23.17 -19.06
CA VAL A 12 15.56 -22.01 -18.52
C VAL A 12 14.94 -21.69 -17.16
N THR A 13 15.54 -22.22 -16.09
CA THR A 13 15.17 -21.83 -14.72
C THR A 13 15.92 -20.55 -14.37
N ALA A 14 15.24 -19.41 -14.31
CA ALA A 14 15.80 -18.22 -13.68
C ALA A 14 15.83 -18.47 -12.15
N VAL A 15 16.98 -18.93 -11.64
CA VAL A 15 17.18 -19.07 -10.20
C VAL A 15 17.37 -17.67 -9.63
N GLN A 16 16.57 -17.29 -8.63
CA GLN A 16 16.77 -16.06 -7.88
C GLN A 16 18.07 -16.18 -7.08
N THR A 17 19.16 -15.66 -7.64
CA THR A 17 20.53 -15.85 -7.11
C THR A 17 20.86 -14.96 -5.92
N TYR A 18 20.01 -13.98 -5.60
CA TYR A 18 20.21 -13.04 -4.50
C TYR A 18 19.07 -13.16 -3.50
N SER A 19 19.43 -13.49 -2.26
CA SER A 19 18.48 -13.57 -1.16
C SER A 19 18.15 -12.17 -0.65
N LEU A 20 16.85 -11.93 -0.46
CA LEU A 20 16.36 -10.72 0.19
C LEU A 20 16.51 -10.90 1.71
N PRO A 21 17.29 -10.05 2.41
CA PRO A 21 17.59 -10.25 3.83
C PRO A 21 16.34 -10.12 4.71
N GLU A 22 15.44 -9.22 4.38
CA GLU A 22 14.19 -9.00 5.13
C GLU A 22 13.08 -8.51 4.19
N PHE A 23 11.88 -9.03 4.42
CA PHE A 23 10.63 -8.61 3.78
C PHE A 23 9.69 -8.08 4.85
N VAL A 24 9.42 -6.77 4.84
CA VAL A 24 8.56 -6.11 5.83
C VAL A 24 7.21 -5.82 5.20
N VAL A 25 6.15 -6.32 5.83
CA VAL A 25 4.76 -6.03 5.46
C VAL A 25 4.18 -5.09 6.50
N ILE A 26 3.63 -3.97 6.03
CA ILE A 26 3.05 -2.95 6.89
C ILE A 26 1.56 -2.81 6.56
N HIS A 27 0.71 -3.12 7.52
CA HIS A 27 -0.74 -3.02 7.35
C HIS A 27 -1.44 -2.73 8.68
N LYS A 28 -2.51 -1.92 8.67
CA LYS A 28 -3.22 -1.52 9.91
C LYS A 28 -4.11 -2.63 10.47
N ASP A 29 -4.76 -3.39 9.61
CA ASP A 29 -5.66 -4.48 10.00
C ASP A 29 -4.85 -5.72 10.41
N GLU A 30 -4.99 -6.12 11.68
CA GLU A 30 -4.37 -7.32 12.24
C GLU A 30 -4.86 -8.61 11.58
N SER A 31 -6.11 -8.64 11.11
CA SER A 31 -6.68 -9.82 10.44
C SER A 31 -5.94 -10.10 9.13
N ILE A 32 -5.65 -9.05 8.37
CA ILE A 32 -4.86 -9.15 7.14
C ILE A 32 -3.41 -9.56 7.46
N LEU A 33 -2.83 -9.05 8.55
CA LEU A 33 -1.51 -9.49 8.98
C LEU A 33 -1.48 -10.98 9.34
N LYS A 34 -2.51 -11.50 10.02
CA LYS A 34 -2.65 -12.94 10.31
C LYS A 34 -2.82 -13.78 9.04
N ASP A 35 -3.58 -13.29 8.08
CA ASP A 35 -3.72 -13.97 6.79
C ASP A 35 -2.36 -14.03 6.07
N ILE A 36 -1.57 -12.96 6.10
CA ILE A 36 -0.22 -12.92 5.52
C ILE A 36 0.75 -13.80 6.32
N GLU A 37 0.64 -13.84 7.64
CA GLU A 37 1.41 -14.74 8.51
C GLU A 37 1.17 -16.21 8.12
N SER A 38 -0.09 -16.58 7.84
CA SER A 38 -0.42 -17.93 7.36
C SER A 38 0.24 -18.28 6.02
N LEU A 39 0.60 -17.27 5.22
CA LEU A 39 1.28 -17.39 3.93
C LEU A 39 2.81 -17.20 4.03
N GLU A 40 3.37 -17.02 5.23
CA GLU A 40 4.79 -16.69 5.41
C GLU A 40 5.71 -17.69 4.69
N ASN A 41 5.46 -18.99 4.84
CA ASN A 41 6.28 -20.04 4.22
C ASN A 41 6.31 -19.92 2.69
N PHE A 42 5.15 -19.64 2.08
CA PHE A 42 5.05 -19.44 0.65
C PHE A 42 5.85 -18.21 0.17
N VAL A 43 5.78 -17.12 0.92
CA VAL A 43 6.55 -15.90 0.63
C VAL A 43 8.05 -16.15 0.77
N ARG A 44 8.47 -16.87 1.81
CA ARG A 44 9.88 -17.25 2.05
C ARG A 44 10.46 -18.08 0.93
N GLU A 45 9.73 -19.10 0.49
CA GLU A 45 10.17 -20.01 -0.56
C GLU A 45 10.17 -19.33 -1.93
N SER A 46 9.13 -18.55 -2.25
CA SER A 46 8.98 -17.90 -3.56
C SER A 46 9.97 -16.75 -3.78
N LEU A 47 10.24 -15.93 -2.76
CA LEU A 47 11.10 -14.75 -2.86
C LEU A 47 12.52 -14.97 -2.34
N ASN A 48 12.83 -16.18 -1.83
CA ASN A 48 14.11 -16.49 -1.17
C ASN A 48 14.48 -15.45 -0.10
N VAL A 49 13.51 -15.08 0.74
CA VAL A 49 13.69 -14.08 1.82
C VAL A 49 14.16 -14.77 3.12
N CYS A 50 15.12 -14.17 3.82
CA CYS A 50 15.61 -14.74 5.09
C CYS A 50 14.64 -14.52 6.26
N LYS A 51 13.97 -13.37 6.29
CA LYS A 51 13.10 -12.94 7.38
C LYS A 51 11.86 -12.23 6.83
N VAL A 52 10.69 -12.55 7.37
CA VAL A 52 9.44 -11.82 7.15
C VAL A 52 9.09 -11.10 8.45
N THR A 53 8.81 -9.80 8.36
CA THR A 53 8.43 -8.98 9.51
C THR A 53 7.08 -8.33 9.23
N LEU A 54 6.12 -8.52 10.14
CA LEU A 54 4.80 -7.91 10.06
C LEU A 54 4.74 -6.75 11.04
N SER A 55 4.34 -5.57 10.56
CA SER A 55 4.22 -4.37 11.38
C SER A 55 2.91 -3.65 11.11
N GLN A 56 2.37 -3.01 12.15
CA GLN A 56 1.29 -2.03 12.02
C GLN A 56 1.82 -0.59 12.02
N ASP A 57 3.05 -0.42 12.49
CA ASP A 57 3.73 0.86 12.56
C ASP A 57 4.43 1.14 11.24
N HIS A 58 3.92 2.11 10.50
CA HIS A 58 4.47 2.58 9.22
C HIS A 58 5.55 3.62 9.43
N GLU A 59 5.44 4.44 10.48
CA GLU A 59 6.40 5.50 10.80
C GLU A 59 7.77 4.91 11.17
N LEU A 60 7.79 3.77 11.88
CA LEU A 60 9.02 3.05 12.25
C LEU A 60 9.89 2.69 11.04
N TYR A 61 9.26 2.44 9.88
CA TYR A 61 9.95 2.03 8.65
C TYR A 61 10.10 3.18 7.65
N GLY A 62 9.91 4.43 8.10
CA GLY A 62 10.00 5.62 7.24
C GLY A 62 8.94 5.60 6.14
N VAL A 63 7.75 5.07 6.43
CA VAL A 63 6.61 5.13 5.53
C VAL A 63 5.62 6.14 6.10
N ALA A 64 5.28 7.15 5.30
CA ALA A 64 4.30 8.18 5.63
C ALA A 64 3.07 8.09 4.71
N LEU A 65 1.93 8.59 5.18
CA LEU A 65 0.73 8.73 4.40
C LEU A 65 0.74 10.03 3.60
N HIS A 66 0.50 9.93 2.30
CA HIS A 66 0.38 11.09 1.43
C HIS A 66 -0.99 11.11 0.76
N ALA A 67 -1.62 12.30 0.71
CA ALA A 67 -2.90 12.49 0.06
C ALA A 67 -2.77 13.41 -1.15
N GLU A 68 -3.23 12.94 -2.31
CA GLU A 68 -3.37 13.76 -3.52
C GLU A 68 -4.84 14.08 -3.80
N PRO A 69 -5.15 15.31 -4.23
CA PRO A 69 -6.50 15.70 -4.60
C PRO A 69 -6.99 14.99 -5.86
N ASN A 70 -8.22 14.49 -5.82
CA ASN A 70 -8.93 13.95 -6.98
C ASN A 70 -9.68 15.08 -7.71
N TYR A 71 -8.98 15.73 -8.64
CA TYR A 71 -9.53 16.88 -9.40
C TYR A 71 -10.86 16.59 -10.13
N PRO A 72 -11.06 15.44 -10.79
CA PRO A 72 -12.36 15.09 -11.38
C PRO A 72 -13.55 15.20 -10.42
N ILE A 73 -13.39 14.75 -9.17
CA ILE A 73 -14.48 14.70 -8.18
C ILE A 73 -14.60 16.05 -7.42
N LEU A 74 -13.48 16.71 -7.13
CA LEU A 74 -13.47 18.05 -6.55
C LEU A 74 -14.15 19.09 -7.46
N GLY A 75 -14.06 18.90 -8.78
CA GLY A 75 -14.71 19.72 -9.78
C GLY A 75 -14.12 21.13 -9.88
N LYS A 76 -14.90 22.06 -10.47
CA LYS A 76 -14.50 23.47 -10.69
C LYS A 76 -15.03 24.41 -9.59
N LYS A 77 -15.01 23.97 -8.32
CA LYS A 77 -15.43 24.82 -7.21
C LYS A 77 -14.44 25.99 -7.03
N VAL A 78 -14.90 27.12 -6.50
CA VAL A 78 -14.02 28.23 -6.15
C VAL A 78 -13.04 27.75 -5.06
N GLY A 79 -11.75 28.08 -5.19
CA GLY A 79 -10.74 27.72 -4.19
C GLY A 79 -10.15 26.30 -4.30
N VAL A 80 -10.47 25.52 -5.33
CA VAL A 80 -9.95 24.13 -5.50
C VAL A 80 -8.43 24.04 -5.47
N LYS A 81 -7.70 25.06 -5.95
CA LYS A 81 -6.24 25.10 -5.86
C LYS A 81 -5.74 25.16 -4.41
N SER A 82 -6.33 26.04 -3.59
CA SER A 82 -6.00 26.15 -2.17
C SER A 82 -6.34 24.87 -1.41
N ILE A 83 -7.52 24.30 -1.69
CA ILE A 83 -7.96 23.03 -1.10
C ILE A 83 -7.02 21.89 -1.50
N ALA A 84 -6.62 21.83 -2.77
CA ALA A 84 -5.66 20.85 -3.27
C ALA A 84 -4.30 20.94 -2.56
N GLU A 85 -3.79 22.15 -2.32
CA GLU A 85 -2.54 22.34 -1.56
C GLU A 85 -2.70 21.89 -0.10
N LYS A 86 -3.85 22.19 0.52
CA LYS A 86 -4.14 21.73 1.89
C LYS A 86 -4.26 20.21 1.99
N ILE A 87 -4.88 19.57 1.00
CA ILE A 87 -4.95 18.10 0.90
C ILE A 87 -3.54 17.50 0.87
N ARG A 88 -2.63 18.07 0.06
CA ARG A 88 -1.23 17.61 -0.02
C ARG A 88 -0.42 17.84 1.25
N GLN A 89 -0.82 18.81 2.07
CA GLN A 89 -0.16 19.13 3.34
C GLN A 89 -0.90 18.51 4.55
N MET A 90 -1.85 17.61 4.31
CA MET A 90 -2.53 16.93 5.41
C MET A 90 -1.56 16.06 6.19
N THR A 91 -1.69 16.11 7.51
CA THR A 91 -0.99 15.20 8.42
C THR A 91 -1.57 13.80 8.32
N ASP A 92 -0.76 12.78 8.57
CA ASP A 92 -1.13 11.37 8.60
C ASP A 92 -2.40 11.17 9.41
N ALA A 93 -2.49 11.69 10.64
CA ALA A 93 -3.68 11.58 11.50
C ALA A 93 -5.01 12.03 10.84
N ASN A 94 -4.98 13.01 9.93
CA ASN A 94 -6.17 13.42 9.19
C ASN A 94 -6.43 12.50 8.00
N ILE A 95 -5.38 12.01 7.34
CA ILE A 95 -5.49 11.01 6.29
C ILE A 95 -6.05 9.69 6.86
N GLU A 96 -5.63 9.29 8.07
CA GLU A 96 -6.13 8.10 8.75
C GLU A 96 -7.63 8.17 9.04
N LYS A 97 -8.15 9.36 9.42
CA LYS A 97 -9.59 9.55 9.63
C LYS A 97 -10.39 9.30 8.36
N LEU A 98 -9.85 9.66 7.18
CA LEU A 98 -10.50 9.39 5.89
C LEU A 98 -10.47 7.90 5.52
N LEU A 99 -9.53 7.12 6.07
CA LEU A 99 -9.45 5.67 5.88
C LEU A 99 -10.40 4.88 6.79
N LEU A 100 -10.89 5.49 7.88
CA LEU A 100 -11.76 4.82 8.84
C LEU A 100 -13.16 4.62 8.26
N LYS A 101 -13.37 3.49 7.58
CA LYS A 101 -14.68 3.09 7.05
C LYS A 101 -15.63 2.81 8.21
N SER A 102 -16.64 3.65 8.38
CA SER A 102 -17.75 3.42 9.30
C SER A 102 -18.99 3.00 8.49
N GLU A 103 -19.72 1.98 8.95
CA GLU A 103 -20.85 1.39 8.20
C GLU A 103 -22.02 2.36 7.94
N SER A 104 -22.11 3.47 8.68
CA SER A 104 -23.27 4.38 8.63
C SER A 104 -22.99 5.77 8.04
N LYS A 105 -21.72 6.18 7.86
CA LYS A 105 -21.38 7.50 7.29
C LYS A 105 -19.97 7.52 6.72
N SER A 106 -19.81 8.09 5.52
CA SER A 106 -18.47 8.36 4.96
C SER A 106 -17.72 9.32 5.87
N PRO A 107 -16.46 9.02 6.23
CA PRO A 107 -15.65 9.94 7.02
C PRO A 107 -15.45 11.23 6.22
N LEU A 108 -15.70 12.36 6.87
CA LEU A 108 -15.63 13.69 6.26
C LEU A 108 -14.71 14.59 7.09
N ILE A 109 -13.91 15.39 6.39
CA ILE A 109 -13.05 16.40 6.98
C ILE A 109 -13.39 17.73 6.34
N ILE A 110 -13.52 18.78 7.15
CA ILE A 110 -13.85 20.11 6.64
C ILE A 110 -12.53 20.87 6.42
N ILE A 111 -12.28 21.29 5.18
CA ILE A 111 -11.14 22.12 4.78
C ILE A 111 -11.70 23.39 4.13
N ASP A 112 -11.45 24.57 4.70
CA ASP A 112 -11.96 25.86 4.20
C ASP A 112 -13.47 25.86 3.95
N ASP A 113 -14.25 25.37 4.92
CA ASP A 113 -15.71 25.22 4.84
C ASP A 113 -16.20 24.28 3.73
N VAL A 114 -15.30 23.56 3.06
CA VAL A 114 -15.62 22.53 2.08
C VAL A 114 -15.48 21.15 2.73
N PRO A 115 -16.55 20.33 2.74
CA PRO A 115 -16.45 18.94 3.19
C PRO A 115 -15.68 18.14 2.14
N ILE A 116 -14.64 17.44 2.61
CA ILE A 116 -13.79 16.54 1.85
C ILE A 116 -14.07 15.12 2.33
N GLU A 117 -14.55 14.29 1.42
CA GLU A 117 -14.79 12.87 1.61
C GLU A 117 -13.61 12.05 1.08
N SER A 118 -13.58 10.75 1.42
CA SER A 118 -12.55 9.82 0.95
C SER A 118 -12.44 9.75 -0.58
N GLU A 119 -13.52 10.01 -1.32
CA GLU A 119 -13.53 10.00 -2.79
C GLU A 119 -12.80 11.21 -3.39
N ASN A 120 -12.75 12.32 -2.65
CA ASN A 120 -12.10 13.54 -3.11
C ASN A 120 -10.57 13.46 -3.07
N VAL A 121 -10.01 12.40 -2.50
CA VAL A 121 -8.57 12.23 -2.31
C VAL A 121 -8.11 10.84 -2.76
N HIS A 122 -6.87 10.77 -3.23
CA HIS A 122 -6.14 9.53 -3.43
C HIS A 122 -5.07 9.43 -2.34
N ILE A 123 -5.11 8.34 -1.57
CA ILE A 123 -4.19 8.12 -0.45
C ILE A 123 -3.14 7.09 -0.88
N PHE A 124 -1.88 7.41 -0.63
CA PHE A 124 -0.74 6.59 -0.96
C PHE A 124 0.19 6.45 0.24
N TYR A 125 0.87 5.31 0.33
CA TYR A 125 2.03 5.15 1.19
C TYR A 125 3.27 5.65 0.46
N CYS A 126 4.01 6.57 1.08
CA CYS A 126 5.23 7.13 0.54
C CYS A 126 6.41 6.78 1.45
N VAL A 127 7.51 6.29 0.88
CA VAL A 127 8.74 6.05 1.65
C VAL A 127 9.47 7.37 1.80
N THR A 128 9.58 7.87 3.02
CA THR A 128 10.41 9.02 3.38
C THR A 128 11.87 8.57 3.45
N LYS A 129 12.75 9.28 2.72
CA LYS A 129 14.20 9.05 2.74
C LYS A 129 14.87 9.79 3.89
#